data_AF-A0A9P7KBZ5-F1
#
_entry.id   AF-A0A9P7KBZ5-F1
#
_cell.length_a   1.000
_cell.length_b   1.000
_cell.length_c   1.000
_cell.angle_alpha   90.00
_cell.angle_beta   90.00
_cell.angle_gamma   90.00
#
_symmetry.space_group_name_H-M   'P 1'
#
loop_
_entity.id
_entity.type
_entity.pdbx_description
1 polymer ?
#
loop_
_entity_poly.entity_id
_entity_poly.type
_entity_poly.pdbx_seq_one_letter_code
_entity_poly.pdbx_strand_id
1 'polypeptide(L)'
;MHLLPLTLLFYSSYTLLSVQAGTAKIGESCNQGENRLQAGTFQFWSECDSQAYCGPGGTCVKKGCRKDDFPFGYAPGDHIPDKCPRGQFCPDEEDKCQDLLPVNSDCQLNRDDECEAPPNFKELADTTGRGLNVNGSVCLNSKCMWANKTLGVSCTVENTPYIAYGKGGEFIDIVSRGDCHLGLYCDAATGLCITEKNLGDACTADKEFVWTDLEVYQGLRHVS
;
A
#
# COMPACT_ATOMS: atom_id res chain seq x y z
N MET A 1 -63.54 -5.77 -11.91
CA MET A 1 -62.26 -6.47 -12.16
C MET A 1 -61.22 -5.42 -12.50
N HIS A 2 -60.41 -5.03 -11.52
CA HIS A 2 -59.32 -4.07 -11.74
C HIS A 2 -58.07 -4.83 -12.16
N LEU A 3 -57.69 -4.69 -13.43
CA LEU A 3 -56.44 -5.21 -13.97
C LEU A 3 -55.30 -4.34 -13.43
N LEU A 4 -54.55 -4.89 -12.46
CA LEU A 4 -53.28 -4.30 -12.04
C LEU A 4 -52.32 -4.24 -13.24
N PRO A 5 -51.65 -3.10 -13.47
CA PRO A 5 -50.77 -2.94 -14.62
C PRO A 5 -49.53 -3.84 -14.49
N LEU A 6 -49.36 -4.73 -15.47
CA LEU A 6 -48.24 -5.69 -15.57
C LEU A 6 -46.85 -5.03 -15.57
N THR A 7 -46.77 -3.71 -15.73
CA THR A 7 -45.53 -2.93 -15.77
C THR A 7 -44.83 -2.84 -14.40
N LEU A 8 -45.55 -3.00 -13.29
CA LEU A 8 -44.96 -2.98 -11.94
C LEU A 8 -44.21 -4.28 -11.59
N LEU A 9 -44.52 -5.41 -12.24
CA LEU A 9 -43.84 -6.70 -12.00
C LEU A 9 -42.46 -6.80 -12.66
N PHE A 10 -42.21 -6.02 -13.72
CA PHE A 10 -40.89 -6.00 -14.39
C PHE A 10 -39.89 -5.04 -13.75
N TYR A 11 -40.33 -4.11 -12.90
CA TYR A 11 -39.42 -3.24 -12.14
C TYR A 11 -38.96 -3.85 -10.81
N SER A 12 -39.69 -4.83 -10.25
CA SER A 12 -39.28 -5.52 -9.02
C SER A 12 -38.23 -6.62 -9.23
N SER A 13 -37.91 -6.97 -10.48
CA SER A 13 -36.91 -7.99 -10.82
C SER A 13 -35.48 -7.44 -10.97
N TYR A 14 -35.31 -6.11 -11.03
CA TYR A 14 -33.98 -5.47 -11.13
C TYR A 14 -33.37 -5.08 -9.77
N THR A 15 -34.09 -5.26 -8.66
CA THR A 15 -33.63 -4.85 -7.32
C THR A 15 -32.91 -5.94 -6.51
N LEU A 16 -32.56 -7.08 -7.12
CA LEU A 16 -31.94 -8.23 -6.41
C LEU A 16 -30.47 -8.50 -6.77
N LEU A 17 -29.81 -7.61 -7.51
CA LEU A 17 -28.35 -7.62 -7.58
C LEU A 17 -27.79 -6.79 -6.43
N SER A 18 -27.88 -7.33 -5.22
CA SER A 18 -26.99 -6.90 -4.14
C SER A 18 -25.58 -7.31 -4.54
N VAL A 19 -24.78 -6.36 -5.04
CA VAL A 19 -23.34 -6.57 -5.23
C VAL A 19 -22.74 -6.65 -3.84
N GLN A 20 -22.51 -7.87 -3.37
CA GLN A 20 -21.79 -8.16 -2.15
C GLN A 20 -20.30 -8.02 -2.46
N ALA A 21 -19.82 -6.79 -2.35
CA ALA A 21 -18.43 -6.42 -2.52
C ALA A 21 -17.55 -7.10 -1.45
N GLY A 22 -16.47 -7.77 -1.87
CA GLY A 22 -15.42 -8.28 -0.96
C GLY A 22 -15.79 -9.52 -0.15
N THR A 23 -16.69 -10.37 -0.67
CA THR A 23 -17.13 -11.59 0.03
C THR A 23 -17.19 -12.82 -0.87
N ALA A 24 -16.79 -12.71 -2.15
CA ALA A 24 -16.87 -13.82 -3.08
C ALA A 24 -15.92 -14.94 -2.65
N LYS A 25 -16.47 -16.12 -2.42
CA LYS A 25 -15.73 -17.27 -1.92
C LYS A 25 -14.96 -17.94 -3.05
N ILE A 26 -13.98 -18.76 -2.68
CA ILE A 26 -13.24 -19.61 -3.63
C ILE A 26 -14.22 -20.37 -4.54
N GLY A 27 -14.02 -20.24 -5.86
CA GLY A 27 -14.86 -20.84 -6.90
C GLY A 27 -16.01 -19.96 -7.40
N GLU A 28 -16.34 -18.87 -6.71
CA GLU A 28 -17.33 -17.89 -7.18
C GLU A 28 -16.73 -16.95 -8.22
N SER A 29 -17.58 -16.34 -9.04
CA SER A 29 -17.16 -15.42 -10.09
C SER A 29 -16.60 -14.11 -9.54
N CYS A 30 -15.62 -13.58 -10.24
CA CYS A 30 -15.04 -12.27 -9.97
C CYS A 30 -14.52 -11.61 -11.24
N ASN A 31 -14.27 -10.30 -11.19
CA ASN A 31 -13.74 -9.50 -12.29
C ASN A 31 -12.43 -8.81 -11.89
N GLN A 32 -11.32 -9.18 -12.52
CA GLN A 32 -10.02 -8.54 -12.31
C GLN A 32 -10.02 -7.05 -12.68
N GLY A 33 -10.87 -6.62 -13.61
CA GLY A 33 -11.02 -5.22 -13.98
C GLY A 33 -11.61 -4.34 -12.88
N GLU A 34 -12.19 -4.94 -11.83
CA GLU A 34 -12.69 -4.24 -10.65
C GLU A 34 -11.65 -4.15 -9.53
N ASN A 35 -10.48 -4.81 -9.67
CA ASN A 35 -9.39 -4.68 -8.73
C ASN A 35 -8.89 -3.24 -8.72
N ARG A 36 -8.74 -2.66 -7.53
CA ARG A 36 -8.34 -1.26 -7.37
C ARG A 36 -7.80 -0.98 -5.98
N LEU A 37 -7.11 0.15 -5.86
CA LEU A 37 -6.85 0.77 -4.58
C LEU A 37 -8.09 1.57 -4.16
N GLN A 38 -8.57 1.35 -2.94
CA GLN A 38 -9.73 2.08 -2.41
C GLN A 38 -9.41 3.57 -2.26
N ALA A 39 -10.34 4.42 -2.69
CA ALA A 39 -10.14 5.87 -2.59
C ALA A 39 -9.95 6.28 -1.12
N GLY A 40 -8.92 7.08 -0.87
CA GLY A 40 -8.61 7.63 0.46
C GLY A 40 -7.79 6.72 1.38
N THR A 41 -7.87 5.39 1.27
CA THR A 41 -7.00 4.50 2.05
C THR A 41 -5.89 3.88 1.22
N PHE A 42 -6.07 3.85 -0.10
CA PHE A 42 -5.26 3.12 -1.06
C PHE A 42 -5.05 1.64 -0.72
N GLN A 43 -5.95 1.06 0.07
CA GLN A 43 -5.92 -0.38 0.34
C GLN A 43 -6.33 -1.13 -0.93
N PHE A 44 -5.53 -2.13 -1.34
CA PHE A 44 -5.92 -3.03 -2.41
C PHE A 44 -7.24 -3.72 -2.11
N TRP A 45 -8.11 -3.78 -3.11
CA TRP A 45 -9.42 -4.40 -3.02
C TRP A 45 -9.69 -5.25 -4.25
N SER A 46 -10.31 -6.40 -4.01
CA SER A 46 -10.89 -7.28 -5.03
C SER A 46 -12.26 -7.78 -4.55
N GLU A 47 -13.01 -8.42 -5.44
CA GLU A 47 -14.31 -9.00 -5.11
C GLU A 47 -14.22 -10.23 -4.19
N CYS A 48 -13.06 -10.88 -4.17
CA CYS A 48 -12.83 -12.12 -3.42
C CYS A 48 -12.65 -11.87 -1.92
N ASP A 49 -12.96 -12.88 -1.11
CA ASP A 49 -12.74 -12.84 0.33
C ASP A 49 -11.23 -12.82 0.69
N SER A 50 -10.93 -12.63 1.97
CA SER A 50 -9.55 -12.52 2.48
C SER A 50 -8.64 -13.73 2.21
N GLN A 51 -9.18 -14.90 1.88
CA GLN A 51 -8.42 -16.12 1.59
C GLN A 51 -8.21 -16.34 0.07
N ALA A 52 -8.81 -15.50 -0.78
CA ALA A 52 -8.81 -15.67 -2.22
C ALA A 52 -8.41 -14.40 -2.96
N TYR A 53 -8.03 -14.58 -4.23
CA TYR A 53 -7.78 -13.52 -5.18
C TYR A 53 -8.54 -13.79 -6.47
N CYS A 54 -8.79 -12.75 -7.27
CA CYS A 54 -9.48 -12.93 -8.53
C CYS A 54 -8.52 -13.48 -9.60
N GLY A 55 -8.67 -14.77 -9.94
CA GLY A 55 -7.83 -15.44 -10.91
C GLY A 55 -8.16 -15.09 -12.36
N PRO A 56 -7.28 -15.42 -13.32
CA PRO A 56 -7.45 -15.08 -14.73
C PRO A 56 -8.67 -15.75 -15.39
N GLY A 57 -9.24 -16.78 -14.77
CA GLY A 57 -10.49 -17.42 -15.19
C GLY A 57 -11.76 -16.65 -14.80
N GLY A 58 -11.65 -15.47 -14.18
CA GLY A 58 -12.80 -14.72 -13.67
C GLY A 58 -13.47 -15.41 -12.48
N THR A 59 -12.67 -16.10 -11.66
CA THR A 59 -13.14 -16.82 -10.47
C THR A 59 -12.18 -16.61 -9.31
N CYS A 60 -12.70 -16.58 -8.09
CA CYS A 60 -11.89 -16.49 -6.89
C CYS A 60 -11.09 -17.79 -6.68
N VAL A 61 -9.77 -17.67 -6.55
CA VAL A 61 -8.84 -18.78 -6.33
C VAL A 61 -8.10 -18.55 -5.02
N LYS A 62 -7.70 -19.63 -4.33
CA LYS A 62 -6.88 -19.53 -3.11
C LYS A 62 -5.62 -18.71 -3.37
N LYS A 63 -5.29 -17.84 -2.42
CA LYS A 63 -4.01 -17.13 -2.39
C LYS A 63 -2.84 -18.12 -2.35
N GLY A 64 -1.79 -17.83 -3.10
CA GLY A 64 -0.60 -18.69 -3.21
C GLY A 64 0.57 -18.24 -2.36
N CYS A 65 0.56 -16.99 -1.87
CA CYS A 65 1.53 -16.47 -0.93
C CYS A 65 0.86 -15.52 0.06
N ARG A 66 1.60 -15.06 1.08
CA ARG A 66 1.15 -13.99 1.96
C ARG A 66 2.23 -12.95 2.19
N LYS A 67 1.81 -11.71 2.44
CA LYS A 67 2.64 -10.61 2.92
C LYS A 67 2.61 -10.48 4.45
N ASP A 68 1.41 -10.60 5.03
CA ASP A 68 1.20 -10.39 6.46
C ASP A 68 1.77 -11.53 7.33
N ASP A 69 2.36 -11.18 8.48
CA ASP A 69 2.78 -12.13 9.52
C ASP A 69 1.59 -12.86 10.14
N PHE A 70 0.45 -12.16 10.26
CA PHE A 70 -0.78 -12.62 10.88
C PHE A 70 -1.97 -12.38 9.93
N PRO A 71 -2.14 -13.24 8.90
CA PRO A 71 -3.18 -13.02 7.90
C PRO A 71 -4.58 -13.19 8.49
N PHE A 72 -5.46 -12.24 8.16
CA PHE A 72 -6.86 -12.28 8.55
C PHE A 72 -7.64 -13.32 7.73
N GLY A 73 -8.74 -13.82 8.30
CA GLY A 73 -9.72 -14.63 7.57
C GLY A 73 -9.56 -16.14 7.71
N TYR A 74 -8.47 -16.64 8.29
CA TYR A 74 -8.20 -18.07 8.46
C TYR A 74 -8.66 -18.56 9.85
N ALA A 75 -9.39 -19.68 9.89
CA ALA A 75 -9.81 -20.32 11.13
C ALA A 75 -8.66 -21.14 11.77
N PRO A 76 -8.73 -21.45 13.07
CA PRO A 76 -7.75 -22.34 13.70
C PRO A 76 -7.68 -23.69 12.98
N GLY A 77 -6.48 -24.04 12.49
CA GLY A 77 -6.23 -25.27 11.75
C GLY A 77 -6.32 -25.15 10.23
N ASP A 78 -6.73 -24.00 9.69
CA ASP A 78 -6.66 -23.74 8.26
C ASP A 78 -5.20 -23.68 7.78
N HIS A 79 -4.98 -24.08 6.53
CA HIS A 79 -3.71 -23.87 5.87
C HIS A 79 -3.58 -22.40 5.46
N ILE A 80 -2.62 -21.72 6.08
CA ILE A 80 -2.24 -20.36 5.75
C ILE A 80 -1.14 -20.41 4.67
N PRO A 81 -1.25 -19.65 3.57
CA PRO A 81 -0.20 -19.58 2.55
C PRO A 81 1.16 -19.20 3.15
N ASP A 82 2.23 -19.73 2.57
CA ASP A 82 3.58 -19.42 3.03
C ASP A 82 3.99 -17.99 2.63
N LYS A 83 4.90 -17.41 3.41
CA LYS A 83 5.60 -16.19 2.99
C LYS A 83 6.57 -16.55 1.87
N CYS A 84 6.82 -15.57 1.00
CA CYS A 84 7.80 -15.77 -0.05
C CYS A 84 9.22 -15.97 0.50
N PRO A 85 10.03 -16.82 -0.15
CA PRO A 85 11.42 -17.00 0.23
C PRO A 85 12.19 -15.70 0.06
N ARG A 86 13.37 -15.61 0.68
CA ARG A 86 14.24 -14.44 0.50
C ARG A 86 14.60 -14.26 -0.98
N GLY A 87 14.56 -13.01 -1.44
CA GLY A 87 14.78 -12.66 -2.85
C GLY A 87 13.52 -12.71 -3.71
N GLN A 88 12.35 -12.93 -3.09
CA GLN A 88 11.05 -12.86 -3.74
C GLN A 88 10.08 -12.04 -2.90
N PHE A 89 9.01 -11.57 -3.53
CA PHE A 89 7.92 -10.84 -2.90
C PHE A 89 6.57 -11.49 -3.23
N CYS A 90 5.55 -11.15 -2.43
CA CYS A 90 4.17 -11.51 -2.68
C CYS A 90 3.41 -10.26 -3.14
N PRO A 91 2.82 -10.20 -4.35
CA PRO A 91 2.10 -9.03 -4.81
C PRO A 91 0.82 -8.81 -3.99
N ASP A 92 0.16 -7.66 -4.17
CA ASP A 92 -1.08 -7.31 -3.47
C ASP A 92 -2.23 -8.28 -3.73
N GLU A 93 -2.27 -8.86 -4.92
CA GLU A 93 -3.19 -9.95 -5.29
C GLU A 93 -2.92 -11.23 -4.50
N GLU A 94 -1.70 -11.41 -3.96
CA GLU A 94 -1.29 -12.59 -3.21
C GLU A 94 -1.41 -13.92 -4.00
N ASP A 95 -1.22 -13.85 -5.33
CA ASP A 95 -1.41 -14.98 -6.25
C ASP A 95 -0.26 -16.00 -6.18
N LYS A 96 0.99 -15.54 -6.23
CA LYS A 96 2.21 -16.34 -6.16
C LYS A 96 3.43 -15.47 -5.84
N CYS A 97 4.48 -16.10 -5.34
CA CYS A 97 5.76 -15.42 -5.17
C CYS A 97 6.39 -15.05 -6.52
N GLN A 98 6.95 -13.85 -6.57
CA GLN A 98 7.61 -13.29 -7.76
C GLN A 98 9.03 -12.85 -7.39
N ASP A 99 9.93 -12.88 -8.37
CA ASP A 99 11.29 -12.36 -8.18
C ASP A 99 11.28 -10.85 -8.01
N LEU A 100 12.22 -10.30 -7.23
CA LEU A 100 12.33 -8.86 -7.05
C LEU A 100 12.47 -8.11 -8.38
N LEU A 101 11.79 -6.98 -8.46
CA LEU A 101 11.66 -6.14 -9.63
C LEU A 101 12.90 -5.27 -9.81
N PRO A 102 13.52 -5.26 -11.01
CA PRO A 102 14.64 -4.39 -11.30
C PRO A 102 14.29 -2.90 -11.19
N VAL A 103 15.31 -2.06 -10.99
CA VAL A 103 15.15 -0.59 -11.02
C VAL A 103 14.45 -0.14 -12.32
N ASN A 104 13.54 0.82 -12.21
CA ASN A 104 12.63 1.36 -13.25
C ASN A 104 11.47 0.43 -13.68
N SER A 105 11.34 -0.76 -13.12
CA SER A 105 10.16 -1.60 -13.30
C SER A 105 8.93 -0.97 -12.62
N ASP A 106 7.75 -1.36 -13.08
CA ASP A 106 6.49 -0.95 -12.45
C ASP A 106 6.29 -1.71 -11.13
N CYS A 107 5.98 -0.99 -10.05
CA CYS A 107 5.73 -1.53 -8.72
C CYS A 107 4.41 -1.03 -8.14
N GLN A 108 3.87 -1.77 -7.16
CA GLN A 108 2.63 -1.44 -6.48
C GLN A 108 2.84 -0.35 -5.42
N LEU A 109 1.82 0.49 -5.19
CA LEU A 109 1.93 1.66 -4.31
C LEU A 109 2.38 1.25 -2.88
N ASN A 110 3.42 1.90 -2.36
CA ASN A 110 4.05 1.59 -1.06
C ASN A 110 4.57 0.14 -0.92
N ARG A 111 4.86 -0.53 -2.04
CA ARG A 111 5.43 -1.89 -2.04
C ARG A 111 6.92 -1.86 -2.40
N ASP A 112 7.69 -1.24 -1.51
CA ASP A 112 9.16 -1.17 -1.64
C ASP A 112 9.82 -2.56 -1.63
N ASP A 113 9.17 -3.52 -0.95
CA ASP A 113 9.60 -4.91 -0.82
C ASP A 113 9.61 -5.67 -2.15
N GLU A 114 8.93 -5.15 -3.18
CA GLU A 114 8.95 -5.70 -4.53
C GLU A 114 10.23 -5.36 -5.27
N CYS A 115 10.89 -4.26 -4.90
CA CYS A 115 12.00 -3.70 -5.66
C CYS A 115 13.35 -4.30 -5.24
N GLU A 116 14.23 -4.50 -6.22
CA GLU A 116 15.59 -4.99 -5.95
C GLU A 116 16.42 -3.95 -5.18
N ALA A 117 17.12 -4.43 -4.15
CA ALA A 117 18.00 -3.60 -3.34
C ALA A 117 19.33 -3.30 -4.07
N PRO A 118 19.95 -2.12 -3.84
CA PRO A 118 21.26 -1.81 -4.39
C PRO A 118 22.36 -2.71 -3.79
N PRO A 119 23.51 -2.87 -4.47
CA PRO A 119 24.63 -3.67 -3.94
C PRO A 119 25.12 -3.23 -2.56
N ASN A 120 25.05 -1.94 -2.25
CA ASN A 120 25.41 -1.36 -0.96
C ASN A 120 24.20 -1.17 -0.01
N PHE A 121 23.15 -2.00 -0.14
CA PHE A 121 21.91 -1.88 0.63
C PHE A 121 22.08 -1.67 2.14
N LYS A 122 23.12 -2.25 2.75
CA LYS A 122 23.38 -2.12 4.19
C LYS A 122 23.62 -0.68 4.65
N GLU A 123 24.12 0.18 3.76
CA GLU A 123 24.36 1.60 4.03
C GLU A 123 23.09 2.43 3.85
N LEU A 124 22.18 1.97 2.99
CA LEU A 124 20.98 2.69 2.57
C LEU A 124 19.70 2.21 3.27
N ALA A 125 19.76 1.03 3.88
CA ALA A 125 18.64 0.41 4.58
C ALA A 125 18.12 1.33 5.68
N ASP A 126 16.81 1.56 5.71
CA ASP A 126 16.17 2.24 6.82
C ASP A 126 16.24 1.36 8.08
N THR A 127 17.02 1.81 9.06
CA THR A 127 17.12 1.17 10.38
C THR A 127 16.37 1.96 11.45
N THR A 128 15.66 3.02 11.09
CA THR A 128 14.97 3.93 12.03
C THR A 128 13.56 3.44 12.41
N GLY A 129 13.07 2.40 11.73
CA GLY A 129 11.71 1.88 11.93
C GLY A 129 10.60 2.76 11.33
N ARG A 130 10.95 3.80 10.57
CA ARG A 130 9.99 4.69 9.89
C ARG A 130 9.40 4.10 8.61
N GLY A 131 10.03 3.06 8.05
CA GLY A 131 9.59 2.45 6.80
C GLY A 131 9.87 3.33 5.59
N LEU A 132 11.01 4.05 5.59
CA LEU A 132 11.39 4.94 4.49
C LEU A 132 11.78 4.17 3.24
N ASN A 133 12.36 2.98 3.40
CA ASN A 133 12.77 2.09 2.33
C ASN A 133 12.85 0.63 2.83
N VAL A 134 12.98 -0.33 1.92
CA VAL A 134 13.31 -1.72 2.24
C VAL A 134 14.70 -2.02 1.70
N ASN A 135 15.71 -2.14 2.58
CA ASN A 135 17.10 -2.37 2.14
C ASN A 135 17.58 -1.34 1.09
N GLY A 136 17.17 -0.08 1.21
CA GLY A 136 17.53 0.98 0.27
C GLY A 136 16.74 0.99 -1.05
N SER A 137 15.80 0.06 -1.27
CA SER A 137 14.84 0.15 -2.39
C SER A 137 13.58 0.91 -1.97
N VAL A 138 13.01 1.65 -2.91
CA VAL A 138 11.75 2.39 -2.75
C VAL A 138 10.90 2.25 -4.00
N CYS A 139 9.59 2.14 -3.83
CA CYS A 139 8.61 2.27 -4.91
C CYS A 139 8.00 3.67 -4.86
N LEU A 140 8.32 4.52 -5.84
CA LEU A 140 7.81 5.89 -5.93
C LEU A 140 7.26 6.15 -7.33
N ASN A 141 6.08 6.76 -7.41
CA ASN A 141 5.35 7.01 -8.64
C ASN A 141 5.21 5.74 -9.49
N SER A 142 4.90 4.62 -8.81
CA SER A 142 4.82 3.26 -9.39
C SER A 142 6.10 2.78 -10.07
N LYS A 143 7.27 3.30 -9.67
CA LYS A 143 8.57 2.90 -10.22
C LYS A 143 9.54 2.48 -9.12
N CYS A 144 10.18 1.33 -9.33
CA CYS A 144 11.27 0.90 -8.46
C CYS A 144 12.49 1.81 -8.62
N MET A 145 13.01 2.32 -7.52
CA MET A 145 14.21 3.14 -7.45
C MET A 145 14.99 2.88 -6.16
N TRP A 146 16.16 3.49 -6.04
CA TRP A 146 17.01 3.38 -4.85
C TRP A 146 17.01 4.69 -4.08
N ALA A 147 16.94 4.59 -2.76
CA ALA A 147 17.02 5.73 -1.84
C ALA A 147 18.48 6.17 -1.62
N ASN A 148 19.14 6.62 -2.70
CA ASN A 148 20.58 6.90 -2.72
C ASN A 148 20.94 8.35 -3.06
N LYS A 149 19.97 9.26 -3.19
CA LYS A 149 20.24 10.65 -3.54
C LYS A 149 20.84 11.41 -2.35
N THR A 150 22.00 12.01 -2.57
CA THR A 150 22.75 12.75 -1.55
C THR A 150 22.30 14.21 -1.44
N LEU A 151 22.79 14.92 -0.42
CA LEU A 151 22.47 16.34 -0.17
C LEU A 151 22.66 17.21 -1.41
N GLY A 152 21.65 18.02 -1.72
CA GLY A 152 21.64 18.95 -2.86
C GLY A 152 21.42 18.30 -4.23
N VAL A 153 21.23 16.98 -4.30
CA VAL A 153 20.92 16.28 -5.55
C VAL A 153 19.41 16.27 -5.79
N SER A 154 19.01 16.32 -7.06
CA SER A 154 17.61 16.21 -7.44
C SER A 154 17.03 14.84 -7.08
N CYS A 155 15.84 14.87 -6.47
CA CYS A 155 15.15 13.73 -5.92
C CYS A 155 13.74 13.58 -6.48
N THR A 156 13.21 12.38 -6.34
CA THR A 156 11.82 12.05 -6.63
C THR A 156 11.00 12.20 -5.36
N VAL A 157 9.84 12.85 -5.46
CA VAL A 157 8.86 12.94 -4.37
C VAL A 157 7.56 12.27 -4.80
N GLU A 158 6.95 11.52 -3.89
CA GLU A 158 5.60 11.00 -4.03
C GLU A 158 4.78 11.51 -2.83
N ASN A 159 3.65 12.17 -3.12
CA ASN A 159 2.72 12.66 -2.11
C ASN A 159 1.41 11.90 -2.24
N THR A 160 1.07 11.12 -1.21
CA THR A 160 -0.12 10.27 -1.22
C THR A 160 -1.12 10.80 -0.19
N PRO A 161 -2.28 11.35 -0.62
CA PRO A 161 -3.27 11.93 0.27
C PRO A 161 -4.23 10.87 0.82
N TYR A 162 -4.06 10.50 2.09
CA TYR A 162 -4.96 9.60 2.78
C TYR A 162 -6.12 10.35 3.43
N ILE A 163 -7.27 9.71 3.50
CA ILE A 163 -8.39 10.15 4.31
C ILE A 163 -8.20 9.61 5.72
N ALA A 164 -8.09 10.52 6.68
CA ALA A 164 -7.91 10.22 8.10
C ALA A 164 -9.09 10.74 8.92
N TYR A 165 -9.31 10.14 10.09
CA TYR A 165 -10.42 10.45 10.99
C TYR A 165 -9.90 10.86 12.36
N GLY A 166 -10.23 12.08 12.78
CA GLY A 166 -9.86 12.63 14.07
C GLY A 166 -11.09 13.04 14.90
N LYS A 167 -10.87 13.59 16.10
CA LYS A 167 -11.96 14.10 16.95
C LYS A 167 -12.80 15.19 16.27
N GLY A 168 -12.21 15.93 15.33
CA GLY A 168 -12.86 17.00 14.57
C GLY A 168 -13.55 16.55 13.28
N GLY A 169 -13.53 15.26 12.95
CA GLY A 169 -14.08 14.71 11.71
C GLY A 169 -13.01 14.19 10.75
N GLU A 170 -13.39 14.10 9.48
CA GLU A 170 -12.54 13.67 8.38
C GLU A 170 -11.55 14.77 7.97
N PHE A 171 -10.30 14.41 7.70
CA PHE A 171 -9.27 15.30 7.18
C PHE A 171 -8.32 14.55 6.24
N ILE A 172 -7.52 15.28 5.46
CA ILE A 172 -6.52 14.70 4.57
C ILE A 172 -5.16 14.66 5.26
N ASP A 173 -4.58 13.47 5.35
CA ASP A 173 -3.22 13.22 5.81
C ASP A 173 -2.33 12.92 4.59
N ILE A 174 -1.36 13.80 4.31
CA ILE A 174 -0.47 13.64 3.15
C ILE A 174 0.82 12.98 3.61
N VAL A 175 1.01 11.73 3.23
CA VAL A 175 2.28 11.04 3.43
C VAL A 175 3.18 11.36 2.24
N SER A 176 4.34 11.94 2.53
CA SER A 176 5.33 12.32 1.53
C SER A 176 6.56 11.43 1.63
N ARG A 177 6.91 10.77 0.53
CA ARG A 177 8.05 9.84 0.42
C ARG A 177 9.03 10.31 -0.65
N GLY A 178 10.29 9.86 -0.57
CA GLY A 178 11.31 10.24 -1.56
C GLY A 178 12.51 9.29 -1.60
N ASP A 179 13.37 9.48 -2.59
CA ASP A 179 14.55 8.64 -2.88
C ASP A 179 15.87 9.22 -2.31
N CYS A 180 15.76 10.08 -1.31
CA CYS A 180 16.92 10.63 -0.60
C CYS A 180 17.57 9.61 0.33
N HIS A 181 18.88 9.74 0.48
CA HIS A 181 19.65 8.98 1.46
C HIS A 181 19.12 9.21 2.88
N LEU A 182 19.19 8.19 3.74
CA LEU A 182 18.80 8.30 5.15
C LEU A 182 19.46 9.49 5.85
N GLY A 183 18.69 10.25 6.63
CA GLY A 183 19.09 11.53 7.25
C GLY A 183 18.81 12.77 6.39
N LEU A 184 18.28 12.57 5.18
CA LEU A 184 17.83 13.62 4.27
C LEU A 184 16.36 13.36 3.90
N TYR A 185 15.66 14.41 3.46
CA TYR A 185 14.35 14.30 2.84
C TYR A 185 14.30 15.04 1.51
N CYS A 186 13.40 14.62 0.62
CA CYS A 186 13.18 15.30 -0.65
C CYS A 186 12.27 16.52 -0.42
N ASP A 187 12.81 17.72 -0.60
CA ASP A 187 12.00 18.94 -0.53
C ASP A 187 11.14 19.08 -1.79
N ALA A 188 9.81 19.18 -1.60
CA ALA A 188 8.88 19.20 -2.72
C ALA A 188 8.87 20.54 -3.47
N ALA A 189 9.31 21.63 -2.82
CA ALA A 189 9.35 22.95 -3.43
C ALA A 189 10.56 23.11 -4.36
N THR A 190 11.73 22.63 -3.93
CA THR A 190 12.99 22.74 -4.68
C THR A 190 13.31 21.50 -5.51
N GLY A 191 12.75 20.34 -5.15
CA GLY A 191 13.04 19.05 -5.79
C GLY A 191 14.45 18.53 -5.47
N LEU A 192 15.02 18.91 -4.32
CA LEU A 192 16.37 18.56 -3.88
C LEU A 192 16.35 17.83 -2.53
N CYS A 193 17.29 16.91 -2.33
CA CYS A 193 17.51 16.34 -1.01
C CYS A 193 18.13 17.37 -0.08
N ILE A 194 17.51 17.57 1.08
CA ILE A 194 17.99 18.47 2.12
C ILE A 194 18.01 17.76 3.47
N THR A 195 18.79 18.28 4.42
CA THR A 195 18.94 17.70 5.74
C THR A 195 17.61 17.72 6.50
N GLU A 196 17.30 16.62 7.17
CA GLU A 196 16.22 16.59 8.16
C GLU A 196 16.49 17.60 9.28
N LYS A 197 15.42 18.23 9.76
CA LYS A 197 15.41 19.16 10.88
C LYS A 197 15.50 18.41 12.19
N ASN A 198 15.97 19.11 13.22
CA ASN A 198 16.05 18.54 14.55
C ASN A 198 14.67 18.50 15.20
N LEU A 199 14.50 17.59 16.15
CA LEU A 199 13.30 17.52 16.96
C LEU A 199 13.05 18.87 17.67
N GLY A 200 11.82 19.39 17.53
CA GLY A 200 11.41 20.65 18.12
C GLY A 200 11.63 21.90 17.24
N ASP A 201 12.32 21.76 16.10
CA ASP A 201 12.32 22.82 15.08
C ASP A 201 10.89 22.98 14.49
N ALA A 202 10.60 24.07 13.80
CA ALA A 202 9.31 24.22 13.10
C ALA A 202 9.32 23.44 11.77
N CYS A 203 8.27 22.66 11.51
CA CYS A 203 8.06 22.00 10.21
C CYS A 203 6.68 22.29 9.63
N THR A 204 6.50 21.87 8.39
CA THR A 204 5.20 21.83 7.72
C THR A 204 4.77 20.41 7.33
N ALA A 205 5.65 19.41 7.51
CA ALA A 205 5.37 18.01 7.20
C ALA A 205 6.25 17.04 8.01
N ASP A 206 5.73 15.85 8.29
CA ASP A 206 6.38 14.78 9.08
C ASP A 206 7.72 14.29 8.51
N LYS A 207 7.92 14.43 7.18
CA LYS A 207 9.19 14.06 6.52
C LYS A 207 10.36 14.97 6.91
N GLU A 208 10.08 16.15 7.45
CA GLU A 208 11.11 17.15 7.72
C GLU A 208 11.91 16.85 8.99
N PHE A 209 11.53 15.89 9.84
CA PHE A 209 12.25 15.62 11.09
C PHE A 209 12.88 14.24 11.17
N VAL A 210 13.93 14.17 11.99
CA VAL A 210 14.48 12.93 12.53
C VAL A 210 13.55 12.43 13.65
N TRP A 211 13.03 11.22 13.50
CA TRP A 211 12.37 10.52 14.61
C TRP A 211 13.42 9.73 15.41
N THR A 212 13.42 9.89 16.73
CA THR A 212 14.23 9.02 17.60
C THR A 212 13.36 7.93 18.20
N ASP A 213 13.91 6.74 18.41
CA ASP A 213 13.20 5.50 18.81
C ASP A 213 12.26 5.62 20.02
N LEU A 214 12.44 6.65 20.86
CA LEU A 214 11.60 6.88 22.04
C LEU A 214 10.18 7.37 21.71
N GLU A 215 9.95 8.00 20.56
CA GLU A 215 8.65 8.63 20.23
C GLU A 215 7.75 7.77 19.34
N VAL A 216 8.31 6.85 18.56
CA VAL A 216 7.53 5.84 17.81
C VAL A 216 6.66 5.01 18.78
N TYR A 217 7.18 4.74 19.98
CA TYR A 217 6.43 4.05 21.05
C TYR A 217 5.34 4.91 21.71
N GLN A 218 5.40 6.24 21.60
CA GLN A 218 4.47 7.15 22.28
C GLN A 218 3.36 7.70 21.36
N GLY A 219 3.38 7.38 20.07
CA GLY A 219 2.32 7.79 19.14
C GLY A 219 2.16 9.32 19.02
N LEU A 220 3.21 10.07 19.33
CA LEU A 220 3.22 11.54 19.28
C LEU A 220 3.41 12.01 17.83
N ARG A 221 2.38 11.85 16.99
CA ARG A 221 2.27 12.68 15.79
C ARG A 221 1.92 14.10 16.24
N HIS A 222 2.94 14.95 16.33
CA HIS A 222 2.76 16.38 16.55
C HIS A 222 2.20 17.02 15.28
N VAL A 223 0.88 16.97 15.14
CA VAL A 223 0.14 17.80 14.20
C VAL A 223 0.22 19.24 14.73
N SER A 224 0.98 20.09 14.05
CA SER A 224 0.88 21.55 14.17
C SER A 224 0.01 22.11 13.06
#